data_AF-A0A8T4M672-F1
#
_entry.id   AF-A0A8T4M672-F1
#
_cell.length_a   1.000
_cell.length_b   1.000
_cell.length_c   1.000
_cell.angle_alpha   90.00
_cell.angle_beta   90.00
_cell.angle_gamma   90.00
#
_symmetry.space_group_name_H-M   'P 1'
#
loop_
_entity.id
_entity.type
_entity.pdbx_description
1 polymer ?
#
loop_
_entity_poly.entity_id
_entity_poly.type
_entity_poly.pdbx_seq_one_letter_code
_entity_poly.pdbx_strand_id
1 'polypeptide(L)'
;MEIREVKGFLERLNNDNISFDRHFYKRLGERPINEGMVRSFILQTSKLEKIELGKEKSRFKLWFKMSNKYSLVVIIEAYEESKGLKVISAWNTYRKWQDKLRL
;
A
#
# COMPACT_ATOMS: atom_id res chain seq x y z
N MET A 1 -7.91 -8.41 -12.49
CA MET A 1 -8.61 -7.94 -11.29
C MET A 1 -9.03 -6.50 -11.50
N GLU A 2 -10.31 -6.21 -11.30
CA GLU A 2 -10.88 -4.87 -11.37
C GLU A 2 -10.87 -4.17 -10.01
N ILE A 3 -11.01 -2.84 -9.98
CA ILE A 3 -11.05 -2.04 -8.75
C ILE A 3 -12.08 -2.59 -7.74
N ARG A 4 -13.24 -3.03 -8.23
CA ARG A 4 -14.35 -3.54 -7.40
C ARG A 4 -13.99 -4.83 -6.67
N GLU A 5 -13.08 -5.62 -7.24
CA GLU A 5 -12.66 -6.92 -6.71
C GLU A 5 -11.52 -6.78 -5.67
N VAL A 6 -10.73 -5.70 -5.76
CA VAL A 6 -9.57 -5.46 -4.89
C VAL A 6 -9.97 -5.41 -3.42
N LYS A 7 -11.09 -4.78 -3.06
CA LYS A 7 -11.52 -4.72 -1.66
C LYS A 7 -11.77 -6.12 -1.09
N GLY A 8 -12.54 -6.94 -1.82
CA GLY A 8 -12.81 -8.32 -1.40
C GLY A 8 -11.56 -9.19 -1.38
N PHE A 9 -10.60 -8.94 -2.27
CA PHE A 9 -9.29 -9.58 -2.23
C PHE A 9 -8.53 -9.23 -0.94
N LEU A 10 -8.48 -7.95 -0.55
CA LEU A 10 -7.82 -7.50 0.68
C LEU A 10 -8.48 -8.08 1.94
N GLU A 11 -9.81 -8.23 1.97
CA GLU A 11 -10.55 -8.81 3.09
C GLU A 11 -10.24 -10.30 3.33
N ARG A 12 -9.80 -11.02 2.29
CA ARG A 12 -9.42 -12.44 2.37
C ARG A 12 -7.92 -12.66 2.55
N LEU A 13 -7.14 -11.59 2.54
CA LEU A 13 -5.69 -11.65 2.62
C LEU A 13 -5.25 -11.94 4.05
N ASN A 14 -4.20 -12.75 4.20
CA ASN A 14 -3.52 -12.96 5.48
C ASN A 14 -2.12 -12.31 5.46
N ASN A 15 -1.46 -12.25 6.63
CA ASN A 15 -0.12 -11.68 6.71
C ASN A 15 0.93 -12.43 5.88
N ASP A 16 0.83 -13.76 5.81
CA ASP A 16 1.81 -14.61 5.13
C ASP A 16 1.84 -14.37 3.61
N ASN A 17 0.73 -13.91 3.05
CA ASN A 17 0.56 -13.60 1.63
C ASN A 17 0.98 -12.16 1.26
N ILE A 18 1.56 -11.39 2.19
CA ILE A 18 2.09 -10.06 1.94
C ILE A 18 3.61 -10.12 1.84
N SER A 19 4.13 -9.80 0.66
CA SER A 19 5.56 -9.65 0.37
C SER A 19 5.92 -8.19 0.09
N PHE A 20 7.19 -7.85 0.17
CA PHE A 20 7.69 -6.49 -0.07
C PHE A 20 8.77 -6.51 -1.15
N ASP A 21 8.64 -5.61 -2.12
CA ASP A 21 9.61 -5.45 -3.19
C ASP A 21 10.91 -4.80 -2.70
N ARG A 22 12.03 -5.08 -3.37
CA ARG A 22 13.32 -4.44 -3.06
C ARG A 22 13.25 -2.91 -3.12
N HIS A 23 12.42 -2.36 -4.00
CA HIS A 23 12.18 -0.92 -4.13
C HIS A 23 11.59 -0.31 -2.86
N PHE A 24 10.74 -1.04 -2.14
CA PHE A 24 10.17 -0.59 -0.86
C PHE A 24 11.29 -0.31 0.15
N TYR A 25 12.22 -1.25 0.32
CA TYR A 25 13.32 -1.13 1.27
C TYR A 25 14.28 0.02 0.96
N LYS A 26 14.54 0.28 -0.33
CA LYS A 26 15.36 1.42 -0.76
C LYS A 26 14.78 2.77 -0.31
N ARG A 27 13.46 2.85 -0.12
CA ARG A 27 12.76 4.07 0.29
C ARG A 27 12.56 4.19 1.80
N LEU A 28 12.99 3.22 2.62
CA LEU A 28 12.86 3.26 4.08
C LEU A 28 13.70 4.36 4.73
N GLY A 29 14.91 4.63 4.21
CA GLY A 29 15.75 5.72 4.72
C GLY A 29 15.17 7.12 4.44
N GLU A 30 14.30 7.19 3.44
CA GLU A 30 13.63 8.39 2.96
C GLU A 30 12.26 8.59 3.66
N ARG A 31 11.57 7.50 3.99
CA ARG A 31 10.17 7.51 4.45
C ARG A 31 10.02 6.66 5.71
N PRO A 32 9.39 7.17 6.78
CA PRO A 32 9.28 6.49 8.07
C PRO A 32 8.15 5.45 8.07
N ILE A 33 8.05 4.64 7.04
CA ILE A 33 7.00 3.64 6.86
C ILE A 33 7.65 2.26 6.83
N ASN A 34 7.47 1.48 7.88
CA ASN A 34 8.00 0.12 7.97
C ASN A 34 6.98 -0.94 7.51
N GLU A 35 7.44 -2.18 7.34
CA GLU A 35 6.59 -3.30 6.91
C GLU A 35 5.40 -3.55 7.84
N GLY A 36 5.64 -3.56 9.16
CA GLY A 36 4.62 -3.85 10.16
C GLY A 36 3.44 -2.88 10.08
N MET A 37 3.75 -1.58 9.88
CA MET A 37 2.72 -0.57 9.64
C MET A 37 1.93 -0.88 8.37
N VAL A 38 2.60 -1.14 7.24
CA VAL A 38 1.91 -1.42 5.97
C VAL A 38 1.02 -2.66 6.07
N ARG A 39 1.54 -3.76 6.64
CA ARG A 39 0.77 -4.99 6.89
C ARG A 39 -0.50 -4.70 7.70
N SER A 40 -0.37 -3.96 8.81
CA SER A 40 -1.50 -3.59 9.66
C SER A 40 -2.57 -2.79 8.90
N PHE A 41 -2.16 -1.84 8.04
CA PHE A 41 -3.12 -1.05 7.26
C PHE A 41 -3.78 -1.84 6.14
N ILE A 42 -3.02 -2.68 5.43
CA ILE A 42 -3.56 -3.53 4.35
C ILE A 42 -4.68 -4.44 4.87
N LEU A 43 -4.51 -5.00 6.07
CA LEU A 43 -5.52 -5.86 6.72
C LEU A 43 -6.69 -5.07 7.33
N GLN A 44 -6.61 -3.74 7.40
CA GLN A 44 -7.67 -2.88 7.93
C GLN A 44 -8.45 -2.24 6.79
N THR A 45 -9.22 -3.05 6.05
CA THR A 45 -10.02 -2.59 4.90
C THR A 45 -11.06 -1.53 5.26
N SER A 46 -11.47 -1.42 6.53
CA SER A 46 -12.32 -0.35 7.05
C SER A 46 -11.68 1.05 6.95
N LYS A 47 -10.34 1.12 6.88
CA LYS A 47 -9.59 2.37 6.69
C LYS A 47 -9.34 2.70 5.22
N LEU A 48 -9.70 1.82 4.28
CA LEU A 48 -9.47 2.04 2.85
C LEU A 48 -10.41 3.14 2.32
N GLU A 49 -9.85 4.28 1.95
CA GLU A 49 -10.59 5.45 1.46
C GLU A 49 -10.73 5.44 -0.06
N LYS A 50 -9.69 5.01 -0.76
CA LYS A 50 -9.60 5.09 -2.22
C LYS A 50 -8.73 4.00 -2.81
N ILE A 51 -9.12 3.53 -3.98
CA ILE A 51 -8.35 2.61 -4.83
C ILE A 51 -8.18 3.29 -6.20
N GLU A 52 -6.96 3.35 -6.69
CA GLU A 52 -6.63 3.85 -8.03
C GLU A 52 -5.91 2.75 -8.83
N LEU A 53 -6.16 2.70 -10.14
CA LEU A 53 -5.39 1.82 -11.03
C LEU A 53 -3.96 2.35 -11.17
N GLY A 54 -3.00 1.43 -11.08
CA GLY A 54 -1.62 1.69 -11.45
C GLY A 54 -1.44 1.70 -12.97
N LYS A 55 -0.20 1.94 -13.41
CA LYS A 55 0.16 1.88 -14.84
C LYS A 55 0.05 0.48 -15.44
N GLU A 56 0.17 -0.55 -14.62
CA GLU A 56 0.10 -1.96 -15.01
C GLU A 56 -1.22 -2.57 -14.53
N LYS A 57 -1.78 -3.52 -15.28
CA LYS A 57 -3.09 -4.14 -14.97
C LYS A 57 -3.16 -4.82 -13.59
N SER A 58 -2.02 -5.25 -13.04
CA SER A 58 -1.90 -5.90 -11.73
C SER A 58 -1.59 -4.93 -10.60
N ARG A 59 -1.32 -3.64 -10.91
CA ARG A 59 -0.90 -2.66 -9.92
C ARG A 59 -2.05 -1.77 -9.48
N PHE A 60 -2.10 -1.53 -8.18
CA PHE A 60 -3.10 -0.68 -7.56
C PHE A 60 -2.43 0.26 -6.57
N LYS A 61 -3.02 1.44 -6.45
CA LYS A 61 -2.66 2.42 -5.43
C LYS A 61 -3.80 2.53 -4.43
N LEU A 62 -3.49 2.14 -3.21
CA LEU A 62 -4.42 2.10 -2.09
C LEU A 62 -4.17 3.31 -1.20
N TRP A 63 -5.24 3.95 -0.75
CA TRP A 63 -5.19 5.05 0.20
C TRP A 63 -5.91 4.63 1.47
N PHE A 64 -5.17 4.55 2.57
CA PHE A 64 -5.72 4.21 3.88
C PHE A 64 -5.74 5.43 4.79
N LYS A 65 -6.88 5.72 5.41
CA LYS A 65 -7.01 6.79 6.40
C LYS A 65 -6.11 6.51 7.60
N MET A 66 -5.15 7.40 7.88
CA MET A 66 -4.38 7.35 9.14
C MET A 66 -4.99 8.27 10.19
N SER A 67 -5.42 9.47 9.77
CA SER A 67 -6.05 10.49 10.61
C SER A 67 -6.97 11.36 9.75
N ASN A 68 -7.58 12.39 10.34
CA ASN A 68 -8.42 13.32 9.57
C ASN A 68 -7.67 14.14 8.51
N LYS A 69 -6.34 14.22 8.58
CA LYS A 69 -5.51 15.05 7.67
C LYS A 69 -4.57 14.23 6.80
N TYR A 70 -4.37 12.95 7.11
CA TYR A 70 -3.30 12.15 6.53
C TYR A 70 -3.77 10.75 6.18
N SER A 71 -3.23 10.23 5.08
CA SER A 71 -3.47 8.89 4.57
C SER A 71 -2.13 8.21 4.32
N LEU A 72 -2.12 6.90 4.48
CA LEU A 72 -1.05 6.03 4.05
C LEU A 72 -1.36 5.63 2.61
N VAL A 73 -0.47 5.99 1.69
CA VAL A 73 -0.55 5.54 0.31
C VAL A 73 0.33 4.31 0.15
N VAL A 74 -0.23 3.25 -0.43
CA VAL A 74 0.47 1.99 -0.67
C VAL A 74 0.30 1.61 -2.13
N ILE A 75 1.41 1.36 -2.82
CA ILE A 75 1.42 0.76 -4.15
C ILE A 75 1.60 -0.72 -3.99
N ILE A 76 0.64 -1.48 -4.49
CA ILE A 76 0.68 -2.94 -4.48
C ILE A 76 0.65 -3.46 -5.91
N GLU A 77 1.20 -4.65 -6.06
CA GLU A 77 0.92 -5.55 -7.17
C GLU A 77 0.25 -6.79 -6.61
N ALA A 78 -0.91 -7.16 -7.16
CA ALA A 78 -1.66 -8.33 -6.69
C ALA A 78 -1.60 -9.45 -7.72
N TYR A 79 -1.37 -10.68 -7.24
CA TYR A 79 -1.25 -11.86 -8.07
C TYR A 79 -2.48 -12.73 -7.87
N GLU A 80 -3.30 -12.88 -8.91
CA GLU A 80 -4.53 -13.69 -8.84
C GLU A 80 -4.23 -15.17 -8.55
N GLU A 81 -3.19 -15.70 -9.18
CA GLU A 81 -2.83 -17.13 -9.10
C GLU A 81 -2.37 -17.54 -7.69
N SER A 82 -1.56 -16.71 -7.03
CA SER A 82 -0.97 -17.03 -5.72
C SER A 82 -1.76 -16.48 -4.54
N LYS A 83 -2.88 -15.77 -4.79
CA LYS A 83 -3.67 -15.04 -3.75
C LYS A 83 -2.81 -14.13 -2.86
N GLY A 84 -1.68 -13.69 -3.38
CA GLY A 84 -0.69 -12.88 -2.69
C GLY A 84 -0.63 -11.47 -3.23
N LEU A 85 -0.08 -10.56 -2.43
CA LEU A 85 0.29 -9.24 -2.91
C LEU A 85 1.74 -8.93 -2.59
N LYS A 86 2.33 -8.11 -3.45
CA LYS A 86 3.63 -7.49 -3.26
C LYS A 86 3.46 -6.00 -3.07
N VAL A 87 3.96 -5.49 -1.95
CA VAL A 87 4.06 -4.06 -1.69
C VAL A 87 5.27 -3.52 -2.43
N ILE A 88 5.03 -2.61 -3.38
CA ILE A 88 6.09 -1.97 -4.18
C ILE A 88 6.63 -0.73 -3.47
N SER A 89 5.75 0.08 -2.88
CA SER A 89 6.13 1.31 -2.19
C SER A 89 5.03 1.75 -1.23
N ALA A 90 5.39 2.48 -0.18
CA ALA A 90 4.42 3.17 0.65
C ALA A 90 4.94 4.53 1.12
N TRP A 91 4.03 5.45 1.43
CA TRP A 91 4.36 6.75 2.00
C TRP A 91 3.16 7.37 2.71
N ASN A 92 3.45 8.29 3.65
CA ASN A 92 2.44 9.12 4.28
C ASN A 92 2.18 10.38 3.42
N THR A 93 0.93 10.84 3.34
CA THR A 93 0.57 12.11 2.69
C THR A 93 1.01 13.36 3.46
N TYR A 94 1.58 13.22 4.66
CA TYR A 94 2.04 14.34 5.46
C TYR A 94 3.20 15.10 4.78
N ARG A 95 2.91 16.34 4.35
CA ARG A 95 3.82 17.21 3.57
C ARG A 95 5.24 17.32 4.12
N LYS A 96 5.41 17.45 5.46
CA LYS A 96 6.75 17.58 6.07
C LYS A 96 7.69 16.42 5.73
N TRP A 97 7.17 15.24 5.43
CA TRP A 97 7.97 14.08 5.04
C TRP A 97 8.15 14.00 3.53
N GLN A 98 7.21 14.53 2.74
CA GLN A 98 7.36 14.60 1.28
C GLN A 98 8.38 15.66 0.86
N ASP A 99 8.44 16.79 1.57
CA ASP A 99 9.38 17.88 1.28
C ASP A 99 10.83 17.49 1.58
N LYS A 100 11.06 16.61 2.56
CA LYS A 100 12.39 16.03 2.85
C LYS A 100 12.93 15.12 1.74
N LEU A 101 12.09 14.68 0.80
CA LEU A 101 12.44 13.81 -0.33
C LEU A 101 12.79 14.57 -1.61
N ARG A 102 12.67 15.91 -1.59
CA ARG A 102 12.92 16.79 -2.75
C ARG A 102 14.30 17.46 -2.72
N LEU A 103 15.17 17.06 -1.79
CA LEU A 103 16.55 17.54 -1.70
C LEU A 103 17.51 16.60 -2.42
#